data_AF-A0A822J385-F1
#
_entry.id   AF-A0A822J385-F1
#
_cell.length_a   1.000
_cell.length_b   1.000
_cell.length_c   1.000
_cell.angle_alpha   90.00
_cell.angle_beta   90.00
_cell.angle_gamma   90.00
#
_symmetry.space_group_name_H-M   'P 1'
#
loop_
_entity.id
_entity.type
_entity.pdbx_description
1 polymer ?
#
loop_
_entity_poly.entity_id
_entity_poly.type
_entity_poly.pdbx_seq_one_letter_code
_entity_poly.pdbx_strand_id
1 'polypeptide(L)'
;MDILLVVSVLIIIFLVSVFYFFSVYNRLKSLRNAADATLSQTRVAMKKRLDMIEQLVEAVKSYAKFEKDTFEKITSLRVNVGKAGTEELKKIDVESRGILGNIIAVAENYPALKTSETVTSLMTSVKDIEDEIARHRYTYNNIIQEYNTMMDTIPSRFIGRSVGMSKK
;
A
#
# COMPACT_ATOMS: atom_id res chain seq x y z
N MET A 1 -48.53 32.18 -15.08
CA MET A 1 -47.45 32.33 -14.08
C MET A 1 -46.96 30.97 -13.61
N ASP A 2 -47.86 30.01 -13.44
CA ASP A 2 -47.56 28.67 -12.91
C ASP A 2 -46.64 27.83 -13.81
N ILE A 3 -46.79 27.91 -15.14
CA ILE A 3 -45.94 27.16 -16.08
C ILE A 3 -44.47 27.61 -16.00
N LEU A 4 -44.21 28.91 -15.94
CA LEU A 4 -42.84 29.44 -15.82
C LEU A 4 -42.20 29.07 -14.48
N LEU A 5 -42.99 29.03 -13.40
CA LEU A 5 -42.53 28.57 -12.08
C LEU A 5 -42.18 27.07 -12.11
N VAL A 6 -43.06 26.23 -12.69
CA VAL A 6 -42.81 24.79 -12.83
C VAL A 6 -41.55 24.52 -13.66
N VAL A 7 -41.39 25.20 -14.79
CA VAL A 7 -40.18 25.08 -15.63
C VAL A 7 -38.93 25.49 -14.87
N SER A 8 -39.00 26.60 -14.12
CA SER A 8 -37.86 27.08 -13.32
C SER A 8 -37.46 26.07 -12.24
N VAL A 9 -38.43 25.46 -11.55
CA VAL A 9 -38.18 24.41 -10.56
C VAL A 9 -37.54 23.18 -11.19
N LEU A 10 -38.03 22.72 -12.35
CA LEU A 10 -37.44 21.59 -13.06
C LEU A 10 -36.00 21.85 -13.50
N ILE A 11 -35.69 23.06 -13.97
CA ILE A 11 -34.33 23.46 -14.35
C ILE A 11 -33.41 23.42 -13.12
N ILE A 12 -33.86 23.94 -11.97
CA ILE A 12 -33.08 23.90 -10.74
C ILE A 12 -32.79 22.46 -10.31
N ILE A 13 -33.81 21.60 -10.30
CA ILE A 13 -33.66 20.17 -9.95
C ILE A 13 -32.67 19.49 -10.90
N PHE A 14 -32.76 19.77 -12.19
CA PHE A 14 -31.84 19.25 -13.19
C PHE A 14 -30.40 19.70 -12.93
N LEU A 15 -30.18 21.00 -12.70
CA LEU A 15 -28.85 21.55 -12.41
C LEU A 15 -28.25 20.95 -11.13
N VAL A 16 -29.04 20.81 -10.07
CA VAL A 16 -28.61 20.17 -8.82
C VAL A 16 -28.23 18.71 -9.04
N SER A 17 -29.02 17.97 -9.82
CA SER A 17 -28.74 16.56 -10.13
C SER A 17 -27.46 16.38 -10.94
N VAL A 18 -27.23 17.24 -11.93
CA VAL A 18 -26.01 17.25 -12.76
C VAL A 18 -24.79 17.59 -11.90
N PHE A 19 -24.89 18.62 -11.06
CA PHE A 19 -23.80 19.00 -10.15
C PHE A 19 -23.44 17.87 -9.19
N TYR A 20 -24.45 17.23 -8.60
CA TYR A 20 -24.26 16.08 -7.71
C TYR A 20 -23.58 14.92 -8.44
N PHE A 21 -23.98 14.62 -9.68
CA PHE A 21 -23.36 13.58 -10.51
C PHE A 21 -21.85 13.80 -10.66
N PHE A 22 -21.45 15.00 -11.07
CA PHE A 22 -20.02 15.34 -11.26
C PHE A 22 -19.24 15.29 -9.95
N SER A 23 -19.84 15.75 -8.84
CA SER A 23 -19.21 15.71 -7.52
C SER A 23 -18.89 14.28 -7.10
N VAL A 24 -19.86 13.37 -7.17
CA VAL A 24 -19.67 11.95 -6.82
C VAL A 24 -18.67 11.28 -7.76
N TYR A 25 -18.79 11.51 -9.07
CA TYR A 25 -17.88 10.95 -10.06
C TYR A 25 -16.41 11.34 -9.76
N ASN A 26 -16.18 12.62 -9.52
CA ASN A 26 -14.85 13.15 -9.20
C ASN A 26 -14.34 12.61 -7.86
N ARG A 27 -15.20 12.46 -6.85
CA ARG A 27 -14.82 11.86 -5.56
C ARG A 27 -14.40 10.40 -5.71
N LEU A 28 -15.18 9.58 -6.44
CA LEU A 28 -14.83 8.18 -6.70
C LEU A 28 -13.51 8.04 -7.46
N LYS A 29 -13.27 8.90 -8.47
CA LYS A 29 -11.98 8.94 -9.18
C LYS A 29 -10.83 9.37 -8.28
N SER A 30 -11.05 10.38 -7.44
CA SER A 30 -10.06 10.86 -6.47
C SER A 30 -9.65 9.75 -5.48
N LEU A 31 -10.62 9.02 -4.92
CA LEU A 31 -10.36 7.89 -4.03
C LEU A 31 -9.58 6.77 -4.73
N ARG A 32 -9.93 6.44 -5.98
CA ARG A 32 -9.19 5.42 -6.75
C ARG A 32 -7.73 5.82 -6.99
N ASN A 33 -7.51 7.07 -7.39
CA ASN A 33 -6.15 7.59 -7.62
C ASN A 33 -5.36 7.65 -6.30
N ALA A 34 -5.99 8.04 -5.20
CA ALA A 34 -5.37 8.04 -3.88
C ALA A 34 -4.97 6.62 -3.44
N ALA A 35 -5.83 5.62 -3.64
CA ALA A 35 -5.51 4.23 -3.35
C ALA A 35 -4.32 3.74 -4.17
N ASP A 36 -4.27 4.03 -5.47
CA ASP A 36 -3.17 3.61 -6.35
C ASP A 36 -1.85 4.32 -5.99
N ALA A 37 -1.93 5.59 -5.55
CA ALA A 37 -0.79 6.34 -5.04
C ALA A 37 -0.26 5.76 -3.72
N THR A 38 -1.13 5.50 -2.73
CA THR A 38 -0.72 4.89 -1.44
C THR A 38 -0.16 3.48 -1.63
N LEU A 39 -0.72 2.69 -2.55
CA LEU A 39 -0.18 1.37 -2.88
C LEU A 39 1.24 1.50 -3.46
N SER A 40 1.48 2.51 -4.30
CA SER A 40 2.82 2.79 -4.85
C SER A 40 3.81 3.20 -3.75
N GLN A 41 3.39 3.98 -2.75
CA GLN A 41 4.22 4.30 -1.58
C GLN A 41 4.54 3.04 -0.75
N THR A 42 3.58 2.13 -0.61
CA THR A 42 3.81 0.83 0.05
C THR A 42 4.90 0.04 -0.68
N ARG A 43 4.88 -0.01 -2.02
CA ARG A 43 5.93 -0.66 -2.82
C ARG A 43 7.30 -0.04 -2.59
N VAL A 44 7.38 1.30 -2.54
CA VAL A 44 8.64 2.00 -2.26
C VAL A 44 9.18 1.62 -0.89
N ALA A 45 8.34 1.64 0.16
CA ALA A 45 8.74 1.25 1.51
C ALA A 45 9.19 -0.22 1.58
N MET A 46 8.45 -1.14 0.96
CA MET A 46 8.84 -2.56 0.89
C MET A 46 10.17 -2.77 0.16
N LYS A 47 10.42 -2.00 -0.91
CA LYS A 47 11.71 -2.04 -1.61
C LYS A 47 12.85 -1.56 -0.70
N LYS A 48 12.68 -0.44 0.01
CA LYS A 48 13.66 0.03 1.01
C LYS A 48 13.93 -1.02 2.09
N ARG A 49 12.89 -1.72 2.58
CA ARG A 49 13.06 -2.80 3.56
C ARG A 49 13.94 -3.92 3.01
N LEU A 50 13.70 -4.34 1.77
CA LEU A 50 14.50 -5.36 1.12
C LEU A 50 15.95 -4.90 0.90
N ASP A 51 16.17 -3.62 0.56
CA ASP A 51 17.50 -3.03 0.46
C ASP A 51 18.24 -3.09 1.82
N MET A 52 17.55 -2.77 2.92
CA MET A 52 18.12 -2.87 4.27
C MET A 52 18.38 -4.31 4.71
N ILE A 53 17.51 -5.25 4.33
CA ILE A 53 17.72 -6.69 4.57
C ILE A 53 18.95 -7.18 3.82
N GLU A 54 19.16 -6.76 2.57
CA GLU A 54 20.37 -7.09 1.81
C GLU A 54 21.64 -6.58 2.50
N GLN A 55 21.63 -5.34 2.98
CA GLN A 55 22.74 -4.76 3.76
C GLN A 55 22.97 -5.50 5.08
N LEU A 56 21.90 -5.92 5.76
CA LEU A 56 22.01 -6.75 6.96
C LEU A 56 22.69 -8.08 6.68
N VAL A 57 22.27 -8.80 5.63
CA VAL A 57 22.90 -10.07 5.22
C VAL A 57 24.39 -9.87 4.98
N GLU A 58 24.76 -8.81 4.27
CA GLU A 58 26.16 -8.48 4.00
C GLU A 58 26.95 -8.18 5.28
N ALA A 59 26.34 -7.48 6.26
CA ALA A 59 26.97 -7.16 7.54
C ALA A 59 27.17 -8.39 8.45
N VAL A 60 26.29 -9.39 8.35
CA VAL A 60 26.37 -10.61 9.18
C VAL A 60 27.06 -11.79 8.48
N LYS A 61 27.41 -11.67 7.20
CA LYS A 61 27.95 -12.78 6.38
C LYS A 61 29.25 -13.40 6.89
N SER A 62 30.06 -12.65 7.65
CA SER A 62 31.31 -13.16 8.22
C SER A 62 31.07 -14.09 9.41
N TYR A 63 29.89 -14.01 10.03
CA TYR A 63 29.49 -14.81 11.19
C TYR A 63 28.54 -15.95 10.83
N ALA A 64 27.75 -15.79 9.75
CA ALA A 64 26.90 -16.85 9.23
C ALA A 64 26.99 -16.93 7.70
N LYS A 65 27.10 -18.16 7.19
CA LYS A 65 27.13 -18.41 5.76
C LYS A 65 25.71 -18.32 5.21
N PHE A 66 25.36 -17.18 4.61
CA PHE A 66 24.15 -17.07 3.82
C PHE A 66 24.39 -17.69 2.44
N GLU A 67 23.47 -18.56 2.02
CA GLU A 67 23.55 -19.22 0.72
C GLU A 67 23.30 -18.23 -0.42
N LYS A 68 23.85 -18.52 -1.59
CA LYS A 68 23.61 -17.77 -2.83
C LYS A 68 22.11 -17.58 -3.08
N ASP A 69 21.33 -18.62 -2.79
CA ASP A 69 19.87 -18.65 -2.90
C ASP A 69 19.19 -17.55 -2.06
N THR A 70 19.76 -17.13 -0.94
CA THR A 70 19.22 -16.03 -0.13
C THR A 70 19.35 -14.70 -0.85
N PHE A 71 20.52 -14.42 -1.45
CA PHE A 71 20.74 -13.20 -2.22
C PHE A 71 19.89 -13.17 -3.50
N GLU A 72 19.79 -14.30 -4.19
CA GLU A 72 18.91 -14.44 -5.36
C GLU A 72 17.45 -14.21 -4.99
N LYS A 73 17.00 -14.74 -3.85
CA LYS A 73 15.66 -14.52 -3.33
C LYS A 73 15.41 -13.06 -3.01
N ILE A 74 16.29 -12.38 -2.28
CA ILE A 74 16.16 -10.94 -1.98
C ILE A 74 16.08 -10.13 -3.29
N THR A 75 16.96 -10.42 -4.23
CA THR A 75 16.97 -9.76 -5.56
C THR A 75 15.64 -9.96 -6.29
N SER A 76 15.11 -11.18 -6.29
CA SER A 76 13.82 -11.49 -6.93
C SER A 76 12.67 -10.71 -6.30
N LEU A 77 12.63 -10.62 -4.96
CA LEU A 77 11.62 -9.87 -4.24
C LEU A 77 11.69 -8.38 -4.58
N ARG A 78 12.90 -7.80 -4.65
CA ARG A 78 13.11 -6.38 -4.99
C ARG A 78 12.58 -6.03 -6.38
N VAL A 79 12.77 -6.91 -7.35
CA VAL A 79 12.24 -6.74 -8.72
C VAL A 79 10.72 -6.85 -8.72
N ASN A 80 10.17 -7.84 -8.01
CA ASN A 80 8.75 -8.15 -8.04
C ASN A 80 7.89 -7.11 -7.30
N VAL A 81 8.40 -6.50 -6.21
CA VAL A 81 7.68 -5.45 -5.45
C VAL A 81 7.19 -4.32 -6.36
N GLY A 82 7.99 -3.90 -7.35
CA GLY A 82 7.68 -2.75 -8.20
C GLY A 82 6.41 -2.90 -9.04
N LYS A 83 6.00 -4.13 -9.36
CA LYS A 83 4.83 -4.44 -10.20
C LYS A 83 3.71 -5.17 -9.46
N ALA A 84 3.97 -5.60 -8.24
CA ALA A 84 3.05 -6.41 -7.44
C ALA A 84 1.73 -5.68 -7.13
N GLY A 85 0.61 -6.39 -7.25
CA GLY A 85 -0.67 -5.99 -6.71
C GLY A 85 -0.74 -6.26 -5.20
N THR A 86 -1.88 -6.00 -4.58
CA THR A 86 -2.08 -6.16 -3.13
C THR A 86 -1.83 -7.59 -2.65
N GLU A 87 -2.24 -8.61 -3.40
CA GLU A 87 -2.03 -10.01 -3.02
C GLU A 87 -0.58 -10.46 -3.20
N GLU A 88 0.08 -10.06 -4.30
CA GLU A 88 1.51 -10.35 -4.46
C GLU A 88 2.36 -9.64 -3.40
N LEU A 89 2.00 -8.40 -3.04
CA LEU A 89 2.69 -7.67 -1.97
C LEU A 89 2.58 -8.39 -0.63
N LYS A 90 1.44 -8.99 -0.29
CA LYS A 90 1.31 -9.80 0.94
C LYS A 90 2.27 -11.00 0.93
N LYS A 91 2.44 -11.67 -0.21
CA LYS A 91 3.38 -12.80 -0.33
C LYS A 91 4.82 -12.35 -0.14
N ILE A 92 5.20 -11.27 -0.81
CA ILE A 92 6.54 -10.66 -0.65
C ILE A 92 6.78 -10.23 0.80
N ASP A 93 5.75 -9.70 1.47
CA ASP A 93 5.83 -9.31 2.87
C ASP A 93 6.21 -10.49 3.77
N VAL A 94 5.47 -11.60 3.64
CA VAL A 94 5.73 -12.84 4.38
C VAL A 94 7.13 -13.38 4.11
N GLU A 95 7.54 -13.44 2.84
CA GLU A 95 8.86 -13.97 2.48
C GLU A 95 10.00 -13.12 3.04
N SER A 96 9.92 -11.80 2.92
CA SER A 96 10.95 -10.90 3.42
C SER A 96 11.06 -10.92 4.96
N ARG A 97 9.94 -11.07 5.67
CA ARG A 97 9.94 -11.24 7.13
C ARG A 97 10.57 -12.57 7.56
N GLY A 98 10.37 -13.64 6.78
CA GLY A 98 11.06 -14.91 7.00
C GLY A 98 12.58 -14.78 6.89
N ILE A 99 13.07 -14.07 5.88
CA ILE A 99 14.51 -13.79 5.71
C ILE A 99 15.04 -12.97 6.90
N LEU A 100 14.34 -11.91 7.28
CA LEU A 100 14.71 -11.09 8.43
C LEU A 100 14.76 -11.91 9.74
N GLY A 101 13.79 -12.79 9.95
CA GLY A 101 13.76 -13.68 11.12
C GLY A 101 15.00 -14.58 11.21
N ASN A 102 15.48 -15.10 10.08
CA ASN A 102 16.72 -15.88 10.03
C ASN A 102 17.95 -15.04 10.39
N ILE A 103 18.01 -13.78 9.93
CA ILE A 103 19.11 -12.85 10.26
C ILE A 103 19.09 -12.52 11.76
N ILE A 104 17.91 -12.27 12.33
CA ILE A 104 17.76 -12.01 13.76
C ILE A 104 18.22 -13.23 14.57
N ALA A 105 17.83 -14.45 14.17
CA ALA A 105 18.29 -15.66 14.83
C ALA A 105 19.82 -15.82 14.79
N VAL A 106 20.46 -15.46 13.68
CA VAL A 106 21.93 -15.39 13.59
C VAL A 106 22.47 -14.36 14.58
N ALA A 107 21.98 -13.12 14.55
CA ALA A 107 22.45 -12.08 15.46
C ALA A 107 22.26 -12.46 16.93
N GLU A 108 21.19 -13.18 17.27
CA GLU A 108 20.93 -13.66 18.63
C GLU A 108 21.99 -14.66 19.13
N ASN A 109 22.53 -15.48 18.23
CA ASN A 109 23.52 -16.51 18.54
C ASN A 109 24.97 -15.98 18.62
N TYR A 110 25.24 -14.77 18.12
CA TYR A 110 26.59 -14.19 18.10
C TYR A 110 26.63 -12.86 18.87
N PRO A 111 27.15 -12.83 20.12
CA PRO A 111 27.19 -11.62 20.95
C PRO A 111 27.87 -10.41 20.27
N ALA A 112 28.89 -10.65 19.44
CA ALA A 112 29.57 -9.60 18.67
C ALA A 112 28.63 -8.85 17.71
N LEU A 113 27.63 -9.53 17.14
CA LEU A 113 26.63 -8.91 16.26
C LEU A 113 25.61 -8.09 17.07
N LYS A 114 25.25 -8.53 18.28
CA LYS A 114 24.34 -7.78 19.18
C LYS A 114 24.90 -6.42 19.57
N THR A 115 26.22 -6.35 19.74
CA THR A 115 26.91 -5.11 20.09
C THR A 115 27.36 -4.31 18.88
N SER A 116 27.13 -4.80 17.65
CA SER A 116 27.49 -4.09 16.44
C SER A 116 26.53 -2.93 16.21
N GLU A 117 27.04 -1.70 16.27
CA GLU A 117 26.25 -0.50 15.98
C GLU A 117 25.65 -0.53 14.56
N THR A 118 26.41 -1.04 13.58
CA THR A 118 25.93 -1.19 12.19
C THR A 118 24.72 -2.11 12.11
N VAL A 119 24.79 -3.29 12.73
CA VAL A 119 23.69 -4.27 12.69
C VAL A 119 22.47 -3.72 13.43
N THR A 120 22.65 -3.18 14.63
CA THR A 120 21.56 -2.60 15.44
C THR A 120 20.89 -1.41 14.74
N SER A 121 21.67 -0.56 14.07
CA SER A 121 21.15 0.57 13.27
C SER A 121 20.32 0.09 12.07
N LEU A 122 20.80 -0.92 11.35
CA LEU A 122 20.06 -1.50 10.22
C LEU A 122 18.78 -2.20 10.69
N MET A 123 18.80 -2.95 11.80
CA MET A 123 17.59 -3.56 12.36
C MET A 123 16.56 -2.51 12.78
N THR A 124 17.02 -1.40 13.36
CA THR A 124 16.16 -0.26 13.73
C THR A 124 15.54 0.36 12.46
N SER A 125 16.34 0.58 11.42
CA SER A 125 15.86 1.10 10.13
C SER A 125 14.82 0.19 9.49
N VAL A 126 15.02 -1.14 9.55
CA VAL A 126 14.03 -2.12 9.09
C VAL A 126 12.73 -2.00 9.87
N LYS A 127 12.79 -1.87 11.20
CA LYS A 127 11.61 -1.68 12.04
C LYS A 127 10.86 -0.38 11.71
N ASP A 128 11.57 0.72 11.53
CA ASP A 128 10.96 2.01 11.18
C ASP A 128 10.24 1.93 9.82
N ILE A 129 10.81 1.19 8.86
CA ILE A 129 10.19 0.93 7.56
C ILE A 129 8.97 -0.01 7.71
N GLU A 130 9.00 -1.02 8.59
CA GLU A 130 7.83 -1.85 8.89
C GLU A 130 6.66 -1.00 9.40
N ASP A 131 6.94 -0.05 10.30
CA ASP A 131 5.93 0.88 10.80
C ASP A 131 5.42 1.80 9.68
N GLU A 132 6.31 2.23 8.76
CA GLU A 132 5.93 2.97 7.54
C GLU A 132 4.97 2.15 6.65
N ILE A 133 5.32 0.90 6.36
CA ILE A 133 4.49 -0.04 5.57
C ILE A 133 3.13 -0.22 6.23
N ALA A 134 3.08 -0.40 7.56
CA ALA A 134 1.84 -0.54 8.30
C ALA A 134 0.94 0.70 8.17
N ARG A 135 1.51 1.91 8.29
CA ARG A 135 0.77 3.16 8.09
C ARG A 135 0.21 3.31 6.67
N HIS A 136 1.00 2.97 5.65
CA HIS A 136 0.53 3.01 4.25
C HIS A 136 -0.60 2.00 4.01
N ARG A 137 -0.50 0.78 4.55
CA ARG A 137 -1.56 -0.23 4.46
C ARG A 137 -2.84 0.22 5.16
N TYR A 138 -2.73 0.80 6.35
CA TYR A 138 -3.87 1.37 7.07
C TYR A 138 -4.56 2.46 6.23
N THR A 139 -3.78 3.39 5.68
CA THR A 139 -4.28 4.49 4.83
C THR A 139 -4.94 3.95 3.57
N TYR A 140 -4.33 2.98 2.89
CA TYR A 140 -4.89 2.32 1.72
C TYR A 140 -6.24 1.67 2.04
N ASN A 141 -6.31 0.90 3.13
CA ASN A 141 -7.54 0.23 3.55
C ASN A 141 -8.66 1.22 3.85
N ASN A 142 -8.36 2.35 4.50
CA ASN A 142 -9.36 3.39 4.74
C ASN A 142 -9.89 4.02 3.45
N ILE A 143 -9.02 4.28 2.48
CA ILE A 143 -9.43 4.82 1.17
C ILE A 143 -10.32 3.80 0.43
N ILE A 144 -9.93 2.52 0.44
CA ILE A 144 -10.73 1.44 -0.17
C ILE A 144 -12.06 1.29 0.54
N GLN A 145 -12.10 1.37 1.87
CA GLN A 145 -13.33 1.32 2.64
C GLN A 145 -14.26 2.48 2.29
N GLU A 146 -13.75 3.70 2.20
CA GLU A 146 -14.55 4.86 1.80
C GLU A 146 -15.09 4.69 0.37
N TYR A 147 -14.22 4.28 -0.56
CA TYR A 147 -14.60 4.01 -1.95
C TYR A 147 -15.71 2.95 -2.04
N ASN A 148 -15.53 1.83 -1.34
CA ASN A 148 -16.50 0.75 -1.31
C ASN A 148 -17.81 1.17 -0.65
N THR A 149 -17.76 1.99 0.40
CA THR A 149 -18.96 2.56 1.05
C THR A 149 -19.75 3.42 0.07
N MET A 150 -19.09 4.32 -0.68
CA MET A 150 -19.75 5.11 -1.72
C MET A 150 -20.33 4.25 -2.85
N MET A 151 -19.69 3.12 -3.18
CA MET A 151 -20.19 2.17 -4.16
C MET A 151 -21.39 1.33 -3.66
N ASP A 152 -21.63 1.29 -2.35
CA ASP A 152 -22.76 0.58 -1.73
C ASP A 152 -23.94 1.52 -1.40
N THR A 153 -23.68 2.79 -1.08
CA THR A 153 -24.70 3.75 -0.66
C THR A 153 -25.42 4.45 -1.82
N ILE A 154 -26.67 4.84 -1.60
CA ILE A 154 -27.48 5.60 -2.57
C ILE A 154 -27.35 7.09 -2.26
N PRO A 155 -27.30 7.98 -3.27
CA PRO A 155 -27.38 7.68 -4.71
C PRO A 155 -26.03 7.41 -5.40
N SER A 156 -24.91 7.47 -4.71
CA SER A 156 -23.57 7.30 -5.29
C SER A 156 -23.33 5.96 -6.00
N ARG A 157 -23.93 4.87 -5.52
CA ARG A 157 -23.89 3.54 -6.14
C ARG A 157 -24.38 3.54 -7.59
N PHE A 158 -25.44 4.28 -7.91
CA PHE A 158 -25.98 4.33 -9.27
C PHE A 158 -25.03 5.05 -10.21
N ILE A 159 -24.43 6.14 -9.75
CA ILE A 159 -23.45 6.93 -10.49
C ILE A 159 -22.19 6.09 -10.76
N GLY A 160 -21.66 5.42 -9.74
CA GLY A 160 -20.50 4.55 -9.90
C GLY A 160 -20.75 3.41 -10.90
N ARG A 161 -21.91 2.75 -10.80
CA ARG A 161 -22.27 1.65 -11.71
C ARG A 161 -22.52 2.11 -13.15
N SER A 162 -23.15 3.27 -13.36
CA SER A 162 -23.46 3.76 -14.72
C SER A 162 -22.20 4.09 -15.53
N VAL A 163 -21.10 4.45 -14.86
CA VAL A 163 -19.79 4.70 -15.50
C VAL A 163 -18.83 3.50 -15.42
N GLY A 164 -19.34 2.31 -15.09
CA GLY A 164 -18.58 1.06 -15.10
C GLY A 164 -17.59 0.88 -13.94
N MET A 165 -17.76 1.60 -12.82
CA MET A 165 -16.95 1.36 -11.63
C MET A 165 -17.45 0.14 -10.84
N SER A 166 -16.49 -0.57 -10.24
CA SER A 166 -16.73 -1.71 -9.36
C SER A 166 -16.03 -1.49 -8.03
N LYS A 167 -16.48 -2.18 -6.99
CA LYS A 167 -15.76 -2.26 -5.71
C LYS A 167 -14.34 -2.79 -5.93
N LYS A 168 -13.45 -2.39 -5.02
CA LYS A 168 -12.07 -2.87 -4.94
C LYS A 168 -11.90 -3.79 -3.75
#